data_AF-A0A431IR29-F1
#
_entry.id   AF-A0A431IR29-F1
#
_cell.length_a   1.000
_cell.length_b   1.000
_cell.length_c   1.000
_cell.angle_alpha   90.00
_cell.angle_beta   90.00
_cell.angle_gamma   90.00
#
_symmetry.space_group_name_H-M   'P 1'
#
loop_
_entity.id
_entity.type
_entity.pdbx_description
1 polymer ?
#
loop_
_entity_poly.entity_id
_entity_poly.type
_entity_poly.pdbx_seq_one_letter_code
_entity_poly.pdbx_strand_id
1 'polypeptide(L)'
;MPNNNGGGMSGAPRDEVSRSVLREAIVLAHTVPGAVLRLVTDRGEVTVGRGPDHDLSPCDLRQAYLVGTAPGRRDCFPVVREVELGGVVRELGGGLYEAWAPDLASVQRWFVTSLFPGDIVELADGWGEGGDLPVESVRADVATDSALGLSSVRLDAGDDDPESRLDEVARRFLARCMAEELVQSVASEQIPRFS
;
A
#
# COMPACT_ATOMS: atom_id res chain seq x y z
N MET A 1 12.70 48.04 -28.33
CA MET A 1 12.01 46.74 -28.58
C MET A 1 12.42 46.24 -29.95
N PRO A 2 12.52 44.92 -30.22
CA PRO A 2 12.08 43.72 -29.45
C PRO A 2 13.27 43.03 -28.73
N ASN A 3 13.19 42.23 -27.64
CA ASN A 3 12.31 41.22 -27.02
C ASN A 3 12.63 39.73 -27.35
N ASN A 4 12.62 38.92 -26.28
CA ASN A 4 12.53 37.45 -26.17
C ASN A 4 13.81 36.61 -26.38
N ASN A 5 14.05 35.48 -25.71
CA ASN A 5 13.38 34.75 -24.65
C ASN A 5 14.39 33.70 -24.14
N GLY A 6 14.64 33.63 -22.84
CA GLY A 6 15.32 32.51 -22.19
C GLY A 6 14.39 31.95 -21.13
N GLY A 7 13.30 31.33 -21.58
CA GLY A 7 12.26 30.79 -20.72
C GLY A 7 12.84 29.80 -19.73
N GLY A 8 12.76 30.14 -18.45
CA GLY A 8 12.79 29.14 -17.39
C GLY A 8 11.71 28.13 -17.70
N MET A 9 12.10 26.86 -17.84
CA MET A 9 11.17 25.74 -17.86
C MET A 9 10.44 25.77 -16.53
N SER A 10 9.25 26.41 -16.56
CA SER A 10 8.21 26.25 -15.57
C SER A 10 7.99 24.75 -15.43
N GLY A 11 8.50 24.19 -14.33
CA GLY A 11 8.23 22.81 -13.97
C GLY A 11 6.72 22.64 -13.98
N ALA A 12 6.24 21.79 -14.88
CA ALA A 12 4.85 21.39 -14.87
C ALA A 12 4.53 20.91 -13.43
N PRO A 13 3.38 21.28 -12.84
CA PRO A 13 3.00 20.74 -11.56
C PRO A 13 3.02 19.21 -11.69
N ARG A 14 3.83 18.54 -10.86
CA ARG A 14 3.78 17.08 -10.72
C ARG A 14 2.32 16.73 -10.39
N ASP A 15 1.73 15.83 -11.18
CA ASP A 15 0.35 15.42 -11.02
C ASP A 15 0.09 14.96 -9.57
N GLU A 16 -1.08 15.29 -9.04
CA GLU A 16 -1.48 14.90 -7.70
C GLU A 16 -1.50 13.37 -7.56
N VAL A 17 -0.89 12.86 -6.50
CA VAL A 17 -0.93 11.43 -6.18
C VAL A 17 -2.37 11.04 -5.85
N SER A 18 -2.85 9.97 -6.46
CA SER A 18 -4.21 9.50 -6.26
C SER A 18 -4.47 9.15 -4.79
N ARG A 19 -5.72 9.34 -4.34
CA ARG A 19 -6.14 8.98 -2.98
C ARG A 19 -5.92 7.51 -2.67
N SER A 20 -6.11 6.62 -3.65
CA SER A 20 -5.86 5.18 -3.48
C SER A 20 -4.40 4.89 -3.12
N VAL A 21 -3.45 5.43 -3.90
CA VAL A 21 -2.01 5.26 -3.65
C VAL A 21 -1.62 5.82 -2.29
N LEU A 22 -2.15 6.99 -1.91
CA LEU A 22 -1.87 7.57 -0.60
C LEU A 22 -2.39 6.70 0.55
N ARG A 23 -3.60 6.14 0.45
CA ARG A 23 -4.12 5.23 1.49
C ARG A 23 -3.28 3.96 1.62
N GLU A 24 -2.87 3.37 0.50
CA GLU A 24 -2.00 2.18 0.50
C GLU A 24 -0.67 2.48 1.22
N ALA A 25 -0.05 3.62 0.90
CA ALA A 25 1.19 4.04 1.53
C ALA A 25 1.01 4.30 3.04
N ILE A 26 -0.11 4.90 3.46
CA ILE A 26 -0.45 5.08 4.88
C ILE A 26 -0.57 3.72 5.58
N VAL A 27 -1.28 2.76 4.98
CA VAL A 27 -1.44 1.41 5.55
C VAL A 27 -0.08 0.73 5.69
N LEU A 28 0.76 0.75 4.66
CA LEU A 28 2.10 0.14 4.70
C LEU A 28 2.99 0.78 5.77
N ALA A 29 3.03 2.12 5.85
CA ALA A 29 3.78 2.83 6.88
C ALA A 29 3.27 2.51 8.31
N HIS A 30 1.97 2.21 8.42
CA HIS A 30 1.34 1.88 9.69
C HIS A 30 1.58 0.42 10.11
N THR A 31 1.61 -0.53 9.17
CA THR A 31 1.66 -1.97 9.47
C THR A 31 3.05 -2.57 9.39
N VAL A 32 3.92 -2.07 8.51
CA VAL A 32 5.28 -2.61 8.32
C VAL A 32 6.24 -2.00 9.35
N PRO A 33 6.80 -2.78 10.28
CA PRO A 33 7.79 -2.26 11.23
C PRO A 33 9.01 -1.70 10.50
N GLY A 34 9.50 -0.53 10.92
CA GLY A 34 10.67 0.12 10.32
C GLY A 34 10.41 0.82 8.98
N ALA A 35 9.17 0.80 8.47
CA ALA A 35 8.81 1.59 7.30
C ALA A 35 8.90 3.09 7.59
N VAL A 36 9.41 3.83 6.61
CA VAL A 36 9.47 5.29 6.62
C VAL A 36 8.80 5.80 5.35
N LEU A 37 7.88 6.74 5.51
CA LEU A 37 7.13 7.33 4.42
C LEU A 37 7.54 8.80 4.28
N ARG A 38 7.91 9.20 3.07
CA ARG A 38 8.23 10.58 2.71
C ARG A 38 7.13 11.12 1.81
N LEU A 39 6.54 12.25 2.20
CA LEU A 39 5.46 12.90 1.49
C LEU A 39 5.92 14.29 1.04
N VAL A 40 5.82 14.58 -0.26
CA VAL A 40 5.96 15.95 -0.77
C VAL A 40 4.57 16.50 -1.00
N THR A 41 4.21 17.56 -0.27
CA THR A 41 2.89 18.19 -0.34
C THR A 41 2.96 19.59 -0.93
N ASP A 42 1.81 20.21 -1.19
CA ASP A 42 1.69 21.63 -1.49
C ASP A 42 2.08 22.55 -0.32
N ARG A 43 2.25 22.01 0.89
CA ARG A 43 2.63 22.74 2.12
C ARG A 43 4.07 22.47 2.58
N GLY A 44 4.80 21.60 1.88
CA GLY A 44 6.15 21.20 2.25
C GLY A 44 6.33 19.69 2.28
N GLU A 45 7.52 19.27 2.68
CA GLU A 45 7.89 17.88 2.84
C GLU A 45 7.64 17.42 4.28
N VAL A 46 7.18 16.18 4.43
CA VAL A 46 6.90 15.55 5.72
C VAL A 46 7.44 14.13 5.70
N THR A 47 8.18 13.78 6.74
CA THR A 47 8.67 12.42 7.00
C THR A 47 7.81 11.75 8.07
N VAL A 48 7.45 10.49 7.83
CA VAL A 48 6.55 9.73 8.70
C VAL A 48 7.19 8.41 9.07
N GLY A 49 7.35 8.16 10.36
CA GLY A 49 8.02 6.97 10.87
C GLY A 49 7.88 6.86 12.38
N ARG A 50 8.32 5.74 12.95
CA ARG A 50 8.16 5.46 14.41
C ARG A 50 9.30 6.01 15.27
N GLY A 51 10.39 6.48 14.65
CA GLY A 51 11.54 7.05 15.34
C GLY A 51 11.36 8.53 15.70
N PRO A 52 12.16 9.06 16.64
CA PRO A 52 12.04 10.42 17.15
C PRO A 52 12.39 11.53 16.13
N ASP A 53 13.11 11.18 15.05
CA ASP A 53 13.57 12.13 14.04
C ASP A 53 12.58 12.34 12.89
N HIS A 54 11.39 11.72 12.95
CA HIS A 54 10.34 11.89 11.94
C HIS A 54 9.35 12.99 12.35
N ASP A 55 8.81 13.72 11.37
CA ASP A 55 7.85 14.81 11.62
C ASP A 55 6.52 14.30 12.20
N LEU A 56 6.08 13.12 11.79
CA LEU A 56 4.83 12.49 12.25
C LEU A 56 5.02 11.00 12.52
N SER A 57 4.21 10.45 13.44
CA SER A 57 4.03 9.00 13.52
C SER A 57 3.06 8.49 12.43
N PRO A 58 3.10 7.21 12.05
CA PRO A 58 2.11 6.63 11.14
C PRO A 58 0.67 6.78 11.64
N CYS A 59 0.46 6.72 12.96
CA CYS A 59 -0.85 6.94 13.59
C CYS A 59 -1.34 8.39 13.38
N ASP A 60 -0.46 9.37 13.52
CA ASP A 60 -0.79 10.79 13.32
C ASP A 60 -1.18 11.07 11.86
N LEU A 61 -0.39 10.55 10.91
CA LEU A 61 -0.70 10.68 9.49
C LEU A 61 -2.04 10.03 9.14
N ARG A 62 -2.26 8.79 9.60
CA ARG A 62 -3.53 8.07 9.40
C ARG A 62 -4.72 8.87 9.93
N GLN A 63 -4.60 9.41 11.14
CA GLN A 63 -5.67 10.20 11.75
C GLN A 63 -5.90 11.52 10.99
N ALA A 64 -4.82 12.20 10.58
CA ALA A 64 -4.91 13.42 9.78
C ALA A 64 -5.61 13.16 8.43
N TYR A 65 -5.32 12.03 7.79
CA TYR A 65 -6.00 11.61 6.56
C TYR A 65 -7.50 11.41 6.78
N LEU A 66 -7.87 10.57 7.76
CA LEU A 66 -9.27 10.27 8.05
C LEU A 66 -10.11 11.51 8.39
N VAL A 67 -9.53 12.43 9.18
CA VAL A 67 -10.20 13.70 9.52
C VAL A 67 -10.28 14.62 8.31
N GLY A 68 -9.20 14.70 7.52
CA GLY A 68 -9.07 15.59 6.37
C GLY A 68 -9.94 15.22 5.18
N THR A 69 -10.24 13.93 5.00
CA THR A 69 -11.02 13.40 3.87
C THR A 69 -12.37 12.83 4.29
N ALA A 70 -12.88 13.21 5.46
CA ALA A 70 -14.13 12.67 6.00
C ALA A 70 -15.33 12.95 5.07
N PRO A 71 -16.20 11.96 4.78
CA PRO A 71 -17.39 12.15 3.96
C PRO A 71 -18.30 13.27 4.50
N GLY A 72 -18.87 14.06 3.59
CA GLY A 72 -19.76 15.17 3.96
C GLY A 72 -19.05 16.41 4.50
N ARG A 73 -17.71 16.44 4.50
CA ARG A 73 -16.90 17.62 4.81
C ARG A 73 -16.10 18.05 3.58
N ARG A 74 -15.70 19.32 3.57
CA ARG A 74 -14.73 19.80 2.59
C ARG A 74 -13.41 19.08 2.83
N ASP A 75 -12.84 18.49 1.78
CA ASP A 75 -11.50 17.92 1.82
C ASP A 75 -10.49 19.01 2.19
N CYS A 76 -9.78 18.80 3.29
CA CYS A 76 -8.77 19.72 3.80
C CYS A 76 -7.39 19.07 3.96
N PHE A 77 -7.26 17.82 3.51
CA PHE A 77 -5.97 17.14 3.49
C PHE A 77 -5.04 17.79 2.44
N PRO A 78 -3.75 18.02 2.73
CA PRO A 78 -2.81 18.61 1.76
C PRO A 78 -2.79 17.87 0.43
N VAL A 79 -2.55 18.60 -0.65
CA VAL A 79 -2.35 17.99 -1.97
C VAL A 79 -1.00 17.30 -1.94
N VAL A 80 -0.98 15.99 -2.13
CA VAL A 80 0.25 15.20 -2.15
C VAL A 80 0.73 15.08 -3.59
N ARG A 81 1.97 15.52 -3.84
CA ARG A 81 2.60 15.49 -5.16
C ARG A 81 3.54 14.30 -5.32
N GLU A 82 4.13 13.83 -4.23
CA GLU A 82 4.99 12.64 -4.23
C GLU A 82 4.80 11.85 -2.96
N VAL A 83 4.92 10.53 -3.11
CA VAL A 83 4.89 9.54 -2.05
C VAL A 83 6.05 8.60 -2.27
N GLU A 84 6.89 8.42 -1.27
CA GLU A 84 8.02 7.48 -1.31
C GLU A 84 8.05 6.66 -0.03
N LEU A 85 7.96 5.34 -0.17
CA LEU A 85 8.07 4.39 0.92
C LEU A 85 9.49 3.83 0.96
N GLY A 86 10.13 3.91 2.11
CA GLY A 86 11.50 3.45 2.34
C GLY A 86 11.73 2.98 3.78
N GLY A 87 12.92 3.22 4.31
CA GLY A 87 13.38 2.64 5.57
C GLY A 87 13.85 1.21 5.34
N VAL A 88 13.19 0.25 5.98
CA VAL A 88 13.47 -1.19 5.80
C VAL A 88 12.69 -1.82 4.64
N VAL A 89 11.98 -0.98 3.87
CA VAL A 89 11.04 -1.41 2.83
C VAL A 89 11.56 -1.03 1.45
N ARG A 90 11.35 -1.91 0.47
CA ARG A 90 11.70 -1.71 -0.94
C ARG A 90 10.57 -2.20 -1.82
N GLU A 91 10.23 -1.42 -2.84
CA GLU A 91 9.28 -1.86 -3.85
C GLU A 91 9.89 -2.92 -4.79
N LEU A 92 9.15 -4.00 -5.03
CA LEU A 92 9.48 -5.06 -6.00
C LEU A 92 8.72 -4.92 -7.33
N GLY A 93 7.90 -3.88 -7.43
CA GLY A 93 7.02 -3.55 -8.55
C GLY A 93 5.62 -4.15 -8.43
N GLY A 94 4.63 -3.46 -8.98
CA GLY A 94 3.23 -3.92 -9.06
C GLY A 94 2.48 -3.87 -7.73
N GLY A 95 2.91 -3.04 -6.78
CA GLY A 95 2.32 -2.97 -5.44
C GLY A 95 2.82 -4.04 -4.46
N LEU A 96 3.83 -4.82 -4.86
CA LEU A 96 4.52 -5.77 -3.97
C LEU A 96 5.76 -5.12 -3.36
N TYR A 97 5.92 -5.30 -2.05
CA TYR A 97 7.02 -4.74 -1.27
C TYR A 97 7.77 -5.86 -0.55
N GLU A 98 9.07 -5.64 -0.39
CA GLU A 98 9.94 -6.42 0.49
C GLU A 98 10.23 -5.62 1.74
N ALA A 99 10.25 -6.30 2.89
CA ALA A 99 10.78 -5.74 4.13
C ALA A 99 11.90 -6.63 4.68
N TRP A 100 13.03 -6.01 5.03
CA TRP A 100 14.18 -6.67 5.65
C TRP A 100 14.75 -5.80 6.76
N ALA A 101 14.93 -6.36 7.95
CA ALA A 101 15.61 -5.67 9.04
C ALA A 101 16.44 -6.68 9.85
N PRO A 102 17.52 -6.24 10.52
CA PRO A 102 18.39 -7.14 11.29
C PRO A 102 17.66 -7.91 12.40
N ASP A 103 16.52 -7.39 12.88
CA ASP A 103 15.67 -7.96 13.92
C ASP A 103 14.46 -8.74 13.36
N LEU A 104 14.25 -8.75 12.03
CA LEU A 104 13.26 -9.63 11.42
C LEU A 104 13.81 -11.05 11.34
N ALA A 105 12.99 -12.02 11.77
CA ALA A 105 13.34 -13.43 11.74
C ALA A 105 13.60 -13.95 10.31
N SER A 106 12.91 -13.39 9.33
CA SER A 106 13.02 -13.74 7.91
C SER A 106 12.65 -12.54 7.04
N VAL A 107 13.05 -12.61 5.77
CA VAL A 107 12.62 -11.63 4.76
C VAL A 107 11.12 -11.76 4.54
N GLN A 108 10.42 -10.63 4.44
CA GLN A 108 8.97 -10.59 4.32
C GLN A 108 8.55 -9.99 2.98
N ARG A 109 7.38 -10.40 2.50
CA ARG A 109 6.66 -9.76 1.40
C ARG A 109 5.38 -9.13 1.89
N TRP A 110 5.11 -7.94 1.39
CA TRP A 110 3.99 -7.12 1.81
C TRP A 110 3.25 -6.57 0.61
N PHE A 111 1.92 -6.56 0.69
CA PHE A 111 1.08 -5.81 -0.24
C PHE A 111 -0.19 -5.34 0.48
N VAL A 112 -0.92 -4.45 -0.17
CA VAL A 112 -2.21 -3.94 0.32
C VAL A 112 -3.29 -4.27 -0.69
N THR A 113 -4.48 -4.60 -0.19
CA THR A 113 -5.67 -4.90 -0.97
C THR A 113 -6.89 -4.28 -0.29
N SER A 114 -7.93 -3.97 -1.05
CA SER A 114 -9.25 -3.55 -0.57
C SER A 114 -10.17 -4.69 -0.13
N LEU A 115 -9.75 -5.95 -0.32
CA LEU A 115 -10.50 -7.12 0.13
C LEU A 115 -10.57 -7.19 1.67
N PHE A 116 -11.68 -7.75 2.16
CA PHE A 116 -11.83 -8.05 3.58
C PHE A 116 -11.07 -9.33 3.95
N PRO A 117 -10.68 -9.52 5.22
CA PRO A 117 -9.97 -10.72 5.66
C PRO A 117 -10.63 -12.04 5.28
N GLY A 118 -11.97 -12.10 5.29
CA GLY A 118 -12.71 -13.30 4.90
C GLY A 118 -12.40 -13.72 3.46
N ASP A 119 -12.51 -12.78 2.52
CA ASP A 119 -12.23 -13.02 1.10
C ASP A 119 -10.76 -13.42 0.90
N ILE A 120 -9.83 -12.76 1.60
CA ILE A 120 -8.39 -13.06 1.52
C ILE A 120 -8.12 -14.50 1.98
N VAL A 121 -8.76 -14.95 3.07
CA VAL A 121 -8.65 -16.32 3.57
C VAL A 121 -9.25 -17.32 2.58
N GLU A 122 -10.42 -17.04 2.01
CA GLU A 122 -11.02 -17.91 0.98
C GLU A 122 -10.13 -18.05 -0.27
N LEU A 123 -9.51 -16.95 -0.70
CA LEU A 123 -8.54 -16.97 -1.80
C LEU A 123 -7.28 -17.77 -1.44
N ALA A 124 -6.86 -17.76 -0.17
CA ALA A 124 -5.73 -18.55 0.31
C ALA A 124 -6.07 -20.05 0.43
N ASP A 125 -7.25 -20.40 0.92
CA ASP A 125 -7.69 -21.80 1.03
C ASP A 125 -7.86 -22.45 -0.36
N GLY A 126 -8.32 -21.68 -1.34
CA GLY A 126 -8.41 -22.11 -2.73
C GLY A 126 -7.05 -22.22 -3.45
N TRP A 127 -5.91 -22.10 -2.75
CA TRP A 127 -4.56 -22.13 -3.34
C TRP A 127 -4.03 -23.57 -3.56
N GLY A 128 -4.80 -24.61 -3.22
CA GLY A 128 -4.44 -26.01 -3.52
C GLY A 128 -5.04 -26.58 -4.80
N GLU A 129 -6.12 -26.00 -5.32
CA GLU A 129 -6.98 -26.65 -6.33
C GLU A 129 -6.43 -26.62 -7.77
N GLY A 130 -5.27 -25.99 -7.98
CA GLY A 130 -4.63 -25.81 -9.29
C GLY A 130 -3.22 -26.42 -9.45
N GLY A 131 -2.65 -27.02 -8.39
CA GLY A 131 -1.47 -27.88 -8.49
C GLY A 131 -0.07 -27.26 -8.57
N ASP A 132 0.12 -25.94 -8.45
CA ASP A 132 1.41 -25.35 -8.85
C ASP A 132 2.43 -25.00 -7.75
N LEU A 133 2.05 -24.88 -6.47
CA LEU A 133 3.02 -24.58 -5.40
C LEU A 133 2.58 -25.23 -4.09
N PRO A 134 3.43 -26.01 -3.40
CA PRO A 134 3.12 -26.44 -2.03
C PRO A 134 3.10 -25.19 -1.13
N VAL A 135 1.92 -24.77 -0.69
CA VAL A 135 1.73 -23.57 0.15
C VAL A 135 2.11 -23.85 1.62
N GLU A 136 2.45 -25.10 1.95
CA GLU A 136 2.65 -25.58 3.33
C GLU A 136 3.76 -24.86 4.12
N SER A 137 4.57 -24.04 3.45
CA SER A 137 5.71 -23.35 4.03
C SER A 137 5.68 -21.83 3.96
N VAL A 138 4.61 -21.23 3.43
CA VAL A 138 4.42 -19.78 3.45
C VAL A 138 3.33 -19.44 4.44
N ARG A 139 3.68 -18.61 5.43
CA ARG A 139 2.73 -18.05 6.37
C ARG A 139 2.20 -16.74 5.84
N ALA A 140 0.88 -16.56 5.88
CA ALA A 140 0.22 -15.30 5.59
C ALA A 140 -0.40 -14.73 6.87
N ASP A 141 -0.10 -13.47 7.18
CA ASP A 141 -0.79 -12.72 8.24
C ASP A 141 -1.50 -11.51 7.61
N VAL A 142 -2.76 -11.30 7.99
CA VAL A 142 -3.62 -10.23 7.45
C VAL A 142 -3.96 -9.24 8.57
N ALA A 143 -3.78 -7.96 8.30
CA ALA A 143 -4.21 -6.88 9.18
C ALA A 143 -5.08 -5.89 8.41
N THR A 144 -6.23 -5.53 8.97
CA THR A 144 -7.20 -4.64 8.31
C THR A 144 -7.26 -3.28 8.96
N ASP A 145 -7.20 -2.25 8.12
CA ASP A 145 -7.56 -0.88 8.43
C ASP A 145 -8.95 -0.58 7.86
N SER A 146 -9.98 -0.89 8.64
CA SER A 146 -11.37 -0.72 8.22
C SER A 146 -11.76 0.75 7.99
N ALA A 147 -11.05 1.70 8.60
CA ALA A 147 -11.32 3.12 8.39
C ALA A 147 -10.77 3.62 7.05
N LEU A 148 -9.67 3.03 6.58
CA LEU A 148 -9.14 3.28 5.24
C LEU A 148 -9.74 2.35 4.18
N GLY A 149 -10.41 1.27 4.61
CA GLY A 149 -11.04 0.28 3.72
C GLY A 149 -10.01 -0.58 3.01
N LEU A 150 -8.92 -0.94 3.70
CA LEU A 150 -7.78 -1.67 3.15
C LEU A 150 -7.29 -2.72 4.15
N SER A 151 -6.73 -3.81 3.64
CA SER A 151 -6.05 -4.87 4.36
C SER A 151 -4.60 -4.97 3.87
N SER A 152 -3.64 -5.01 4.79
CA SER A 152 -2.26 -5.39 4.49
C SER A 152 -2.09 -6.89 4.65
N VAL A 153 -1.41 -7.52 3.69
CA VAL A 153 -1.04 -8.93 3.74
C VAL A 153 0.48 -9.00 3.89
N ARG A 154 0.92 -9.74 4.91
CA ARG A 154 2.32 -10.13 5.10
C ARG A 154 2.47 -11.60 4.73
N LEU A 155 3.50 -11.90 3.95
CA LEU A 155 3.95 -13.25 3.68
C LEU A 155 5.38 -13.42 4.17
N ASP A 156 5.65 -14.51 4.85
CA ASP A 156 6.99 -14.93 5.23
C ASP A 156 7.19 -16.41 4.94
N ALA A 157 8.41 -16.78 4.54
CA ALA A 157 8.80 -18.16 4.34
C ALA A 157 9.16 -18.78 5.70
N GLY A 158 8.77 -20.04 5.92
CA GLY A 158 9.32 -20.86 6.99
C GLY A 158 10.83 -21.12 6.80
N ASP A 159 11.46 -21.65 7.85
CA ASP A 159 12.93 -21.73 8.00
C ASP A 159 13.70 -22.43 6.86
N ASP A 160 13.02 -23.17 5.97
CA ASP A 160 13.64 -24.04 4.96
C ASP A 160 13.38 -23.64 3.48
N ASP A 161 12.72 -22.50 3.19
CA ASP A 161 12.35 -22.14 1.82
C ASP A 161 13.19 -21.05 1.15
N PRO A 162 13.50 -21.19 -0.16
CA PRO A 162 14.25 -20.18 -0.89
C PRO A 162 13.40 -18.93 -1.12
N GLU A 163 14.02 -17.75 -0.93
CA GLU A 163 13.39 -16.44 -1.10
C GLU A 163 12.69 -16.26 -2.48
N SER A 164 13.25 -16.86 -3.54
CA SER A 164 12.65 -16.83 -4.88
C SER A 164 11.25 -17.47 -4.95
N ARG A 165 10.97 -18.45 -4.07
CA ARG A 165 9.64 -19.06 -3.96
C ARG A 165 8.67 -18.12 -3.26
N LEU A 166 9.12 -17.40 -2.24
CA LEU A 166 8.30 -16.39 -1.55
C LEU A 166 7.89 -15.27 -2.50
N ASP A 167 8.80 -14.81 -3.37
CA ASP A 167 8.49 -13.84 -4.43
C ASP A 167 7.37 -14.32 -5.36
N GLU A 168 7.49 -15.56 -5.84
CA GLU A 168 6.52 -16.13 -6.77
C GLU A 168 5.13 -16.30 -6.11
N VAL A 169 5.11 -16.86 -4.90
CA VAL A 169 3.89 -17.00 -4.08
C VAL A 169 3.24 -15.64 -3.86
N ALA A 170 4.00 -14.63 -3.44
CA ALA A 170 3.48 -13.30 -3.15
C ALA A 170 2.91 -12.60 -4.40
N ARG A 171 3.60 -12.70 -5.54
CA ARG A 171 3.11 -12.13 -6.82
C ARG A 171 1.82 -12.80 -7.27
N ARG A 172 1.73 -14.13 -7.17
CA ARG A 172 0.51 -14.88 -7.51
C ARG A 172 -0.65 -14.53 -6.56
N PHE A 173 -0.38 -14.37 -5.26
CA PHE A 173 -1.43 -13.97 -4.32
C PHE A 173 -1.98 -12.59 -4.66
N LEU A 174 -1.09 -11.63 -4.82
CA LEU A 174 -1.44 -10.25 -5.14
C LEU A 174 -2.26 -10.19 -6.42
N ALA A 175 -1.84 -10.91 -7.47
CA ALA A 175 -2.59 -11.00 -8.72
C ALA A 175 -4.01 -11.59 -8.53
N ARG A 176 -4.16 -12.58 -7.65
CA ARG A 176 -5.47 -13.18 -7.32
C ARG A 176 -6.35 -12.19 -6.56
N CYS A 177 -5.79 -11.46 -5.58
CA CYS A 177 -6.51 -10.39 -4.89
C CYS A 177 -6.96 -9.31 -5.87
N MET A 178 -6.07 -8.84 -6.75
CA MET A 178 -6.41 -7.85 -7.78
C MET A 178 -7.52 -8.32 -8.73
N ALA A 179 -7.49 -9.61 -9.12
CA ALA A 179 -8.54 -10.18 -9.96
C ALA A 179 -9.90 -10.19 -9.24
N GLU A 180 -9.91 -10.57 -7.96
CA GLU A 180 -11.13 -10.58 -7.13
C GLU A 180 -11.67 -9.16 -6.91
N GLU A 181 -10.81 -8.19 -6.63
CA GLU A 181 -11.21 -6.77 -6.52
C GLU A 181 -11.89 -6.26 -7.80
N LEU A 182 -11.37 -6.66 -8.97
CA LEU A 182 -11.94 -6.29 -10.26
C LEU A 182 -13.32 -6.93 -10.48
N VAL A 183 -13.51 -8.17 -10.04
CA VAL A 183 -14.82 -8.85 -10.09
C VAL A 183 -15.81 -8.14 -9.18
N GLN A 184 -15.41 -7.80 -7.95
CA GLN A 184 -16.26 -7.11 -6.98
C GLN A 184 -16.60 -5.68 -7.40
N SER A 185 -15.68 -4.97 -8.07
CA SER A 185 -15.94 -3.62 -8.58
C SER A 185 -17.00 -3.64 -9.68
N VAL A 186 -16.91 -4.59 -10.62
CA VAL A 186 -17.90 -4.76 -11.70
C VAL A 186 -19.27 -5.16 -11.15
N ALA A 187 -19.31 -6.07 -10.17
CA ALA A 187 -20.56 -6.48 -9.53
C ALA A 187 -21.25 -5.32 -8.79
N SER A 188 -20.46 -4.45 -8.15
CA SER A 188 -20.97 -3.28 -7.42
C SER A 188 -21.55 -2.19 -8.33
N GLU A 189 -21.07 -2.08 -9.57
CA GLU A 189 -21.58 -1.13 -10.58
C GLU A 189 -22.90 -1.60 -11.22
N GLN A 190 -23.18 -2.91 -11.22
CA GLN A 190 -24.36 -3.50 -11.86
C GLN A 190 -25.63 -3.49 -10.99
N ILE A 191 -25.56 -3.05 -9.74
CA ILE A 191 -26.75 -2.91 -8.88
C ILE A 191 -27.36 -1.51 -9.11
N PRO A 192 -28.50 -1.38 -9.82
CA PRO A 192 -29.17 -0.08 -9.93
C PRO A 192 -29.57 0.39 -8.54
N ARG A 193 -29.04 1.56 -8.14
CA ARG A 193 -29.50 2.29 -6.96
C ARG A 193 -30.92 2.79 -7.23
N PHE A 194 -31.92 1.96 -6.99
CA PHE A 194 -33.30 2.42 -6.91
C PHE A 194 -33.40 3.34 -5.68
N SER A 195 -33.52 4.64 -5.95
CA SER A 195 -33.96 5.65 -4.98
C SER A 195 -35.48 5.80 -5.07
#